data_AF-A0A9D2F130-F1
#
_entry.id   AF-A0A9D2F130-F1
#
_cell.length_a   1.000
_cell.length_b   1.000
_cell.length_c   1.000
_cell.angle_alpha   90.00
_cell.angle_beta   90.00
_cell.angle_gamma   90.00
#
_symmetry.space_group_name_H-M   'P 1'
#
loop_
_entity.id
_entity.type
_entity.pdbx_description
1 polymer ?
#
loop_
_entity_poly.entity_id
_entity_poly.type
_entity_poly.pdbx_seq_one_letter_code
_entity_poly.pdbx_strand_id
1 'polypeptide(L)'
;MVISMKDFGASLGTRVAGRSAYDDIMTKSGQLTEPVVFDFSGVTTITNSFADEVFGRMVSEIGMVEMRSRTSFRGVDPFWARIIRSAMDRRESSRETVTA
;
A
#
# COMPACT_ATOMS: atom_id res chain seq x y z
N MET A 1 -6.04 7.17 -11.52
CA MET A 1 -7.16 6.20 -11.36
C MET A 1 -7.52 6.00 -9.88
N VAL A 2 -8.65 5.37 -9.56
CA VAL A 2 -9.05 5.07 -8.17
C VAL A 2 -9.13 3.56 -7.97
N ILE A 3 -8.59 3.07 -6.85
CA ILE A 3 -8.70 1.67 -6.42
C ILE A 3 -9.49 1.63 -5.11
N SER A 4 -10.61 0.91 -5.12
CA SER A 4 -11.39 0.63 -3.92
C SER A 4 -10.69 -0.46 -3.11
N MET A 5 -10.17 -0.09 -1.94
CA MET A 5 -9.51 -1.05 -1.04
C MET A 5 -10.51 -2.05 -0.45
N LYS A 6 -11.78 -1.67 -0.40
CA LYS A 6 -12.89 -2.54 0.04
C LYS A 6 -13.08 -3.75 -0.88
N ASP A 7 -12.65 -3.67 -2.15
CA ASP A 7 -12.77 -4.78 -3.10
C ASP A 7 -11.91 -5.98 -2.69
N PHE A 8 -10.89 -5.75 -1.85
CA PHE A 8 -10.05 -6.80 -1.24
C PHE A 8 -10.58 -7.29 0.11
N GLY A 9 -11.74 -6.79 0.54
CA GLY A 9 -12.41 -7.12 1.79
C GLY A 9 -12.63 -5.90 2.69
N ALA A 10 -13.67 -5.95 3.52
CA ALA A 10 -13.90 -4.93 4.54
C ALA A 10 -12.87 -5.00 5.68
N SER A 11 -12.29 -6.18 5.95
CA SER A 11 -11.23 -6.38 6.93
C SER A 11 -9.96 -6.84 6.23
N LEU A 12 -8.98 -5.96 6.14
CA LEU A 12 -7.72 -6.16 5.43
C LEU A 12 -6.67 -6.70 6.41
N GLY A 13 -6.85 -7.97 6.78
CA GLY A 13 -6.21 -8.55 7.97
C GLY A 13 -4.98 -9.42 7.73
N THR A 14 -4.83 -10.05 6.57
CA THR A 14 -3.87 -11.16 6.37
C THR A 14 -2.78 -10.81 5.35
N ARG A 15 -1.61 -11.46 5.49
CA ARG A 15 -0.52 -11.34 4.50
C ARG A 15 -0.93 -11.86 3.13
N VAL A 16 -1.65 -12.99 3.09
CA VAL A 16 -2.10 -13.62 1.83
C VAL A 16 -3.02 -12.66 1.07
N ALA A 17 -3.99 -12.04 1.75
CA ALA A 17 -4.85 -11.03 1.12
C ALA A 17 -4.05 -9.82 0.64
N GLY A 18 -3.03 -9.39 1.39
CA GLY A 18 -2.14 -8.30 0.98
C GLY A 18 -1.38 -8.62 -0.32
N ARG A 19 -0.87 -9.85 -0.47
CA ARG A 19 -0.18 -10.28 -1.71
C ARG A 19 -1.10 -10.25 -2.92
N SER A 20 -2.28 -10.86 -2.79
CA SER A 20 -3.27 -10.86 -3.87
C SER A 20 -3.70 -9.43 -4.22
N ALA A 21 -3.93 -8.57 -3.23
CA ALA A 21 -4.26 -7.17 -3.46
C ALA A 21 -3.16 -6.44 -4.20
N TYR A 22 -1.89 -6.64 -3.80
CA TYR A 22 -0.74 -6.04 -4.48
C TYR A 22 -0.68 -6.43 -5.96
N ASP A 23 -0.78 -7.72 -6.28
CA ASP A 23 -0.69 -8.21 -7.66
C ASP A 23 -1.83 -7.66 -8.54
N ASP A 24 -3.05 -7.62 -7.99
CA ASP A 24 -4.21 -7.01 -8.64
C ASP A 24 -4.04 -5.50 -8.86
N ILE A 25 -3.54 -4.78 -7.86
CA ILE A 25 -3.28 -3.34 -7.93
C ILE A 25 -2.26 -3.04 -9.03
N MET A 26 -1.13 -3.75 -9.04
CA MET A 26 -0.08 -3.56 -10.04
C MET A 26 -0.58 -3.86 -11.46
N THR A 27 -1.38 -4.92 -11.62
CA THR A 27 -1.99 -5.27 -12.90
C THR A 27 -2.96 -4.18 -13.37
N LYS A 28 -3.90 -3.77 -12.51
CA LYS A 28 -4.93 -2.76 -12.85
C LYS A 28 -4.34 -1.37 -13.09
N SER A 29 -3.26 -1.03 -12.40
CA SER A 29 -2.60 0.28 -12.52
C SER A 29 -1.53 0.34 -13.59
N GLY A 30 -1.27 -0.76 -14.30
CA GLY A 30 -0.18 -0.82 -15.27
C GLY A 30 1.17 -0.56 -14.60
N GLN A 31 1.44 -1.15 -13.44
CA GLN A 31 2.66 -0.92 -12.65
C GLN A 31 2.81 0.54 -12.20
N LEU A 32 1.69 1.16 -11.79
CA LEU A 32 1.65 2.56 -11.37
C LEU A 32 2.22 3.51 -12.43
N THR A 33 1.94 3.31 -13.72
CA THR A 33 2.38 4.27 -14.77
C THR A 33 1.70 5.62 -14.64
N GLU A 34 0.48 5.63 -14.08
CA GLU A 34 -0.32 6.82 -13.81
C GLU A 34 -0.61 6.94 -12.30
N PRO A 35 -0.88 8.16 -11.77
CA PRO A 35 -1.21 8.33 -10.37
C PRO A 35 -2.44 7.52 -9.92
N VAL A 36 -2.31 6.86 -8.76
CA VAL A 36 -3.34 6.02 -8.15
C VAL A 36 -3.85 6.63 -6.85
N VAL A 37 -5.17 6.68 -6.69
CA VAL A 37 -5.84 7.01 -5.42
C VAL A 37 -6.32 5.71 -4.79
N PHE A 38 -5.84 5.38 -3.59
CA PHE A 38 -6.34 4.27 -2.79
C PHE A 38 -7.49 4.76 -1.91
N ASP A 39 -8.69 4.25 -2.15
CA ASP A 39 -9.90 4.62 -1.42
C ASP A 39 -10.24 3.58 -0.35
N PHE A 40 -10.21 4.00 0.91
CA PHE A 40 -10.47 3.17 2.08
C PHE A 40 -11.93 3.24 2.56
N SER A 41 -12.80 3.91 1.81
CA SER A 41 -14.22 4.00 2.13
C SER A 41 -14.85 2.60 2.27
N GLY A 42 -15.40 2.32 3.44
CA GLY A 42 -16.03 1.03 3.76
C GLY A 42 -15.06 -0.10 4.12
N VAL A 43 -13.76 0.19 4.23
CA VAL A 43 -12.82 -0.65 5.00
C VAL A 43 -13.10 -0.41 6.49
N THR A 44 -12.93 -1.44 7.30
CA THR A 44 -13.21 -1.44 8.75
C THR A 44 -11.96 -1.74 9.57
N THR A 45 -10.94 -2.38 8.99
CA THR A 45 -9.70 -2.72 9.68
C THR A 45 -8.58 -2.92 8.66
N ILE A 46 -7.37 -2.50 9.03
CA ILE A 46 -6.12 -2.87 8.35
C ILE A 46 -5.11 -3.35 9.39
N THR A 47 -4.29 -4.35 9.04
CA THR A 47 -3.18 -4.81 9.89
C THR A 47 -1.83 -4.44 9.29
N ASN A 48 -0.79 -4.41 10.13
CA ASN A 48 0.60 -4.25 9.68
C ASN A 48 1.00 -5.29 8.63
N SER A 49 0.51 -6.53 8.76
CA SER A 49 0.80 -7.61 7.82
C SER A 49 0.25 -7.32 6.43
N PHE A 50 -1.00 -6.85 6.34
CA PHE A 50 -1.58 -6.46 5.05
C PHE A 50 -0.87 -5.23 4.47
N ALA A 51 -0.67 -4.19 5.29
CA ALA A 51 -0.03 -2.95 4.87
C ALA A 51 1.41 -3.15 4.37
N ASP A 52 2.15 -4.08 4.98
CA ASP A 52 3.50 -4.42 4.55
C ASP A 52 3.55 -5.09 3.18
N GLU A 53 2.68 -6.07 2.94
CA GLU A 53 2.63 -6.81 1.68
C GLU A 53 2.17 -5.92 0.51
N VAL A 54 1.34 -4.91 0.78
CA VAL A 54 0.89 -3.95 -0.24
C VAL A 54 1.84 -2.76 -0.33
N PHE A 55 1.78 -1.85 0.63
CA PHE A 55 2.44 -0.53 0.54
C PHE A 55 3.92 -0.61 0.89
N GLY A 56 4.29 -1.47 1.85
CA GLY A 56 5.69 -1.72 2.16
C GLY A 56 6.43 -2.30 0.94
N ARG A 57 5.83 -3.29 0.28
CA ARG A 57 6.38 -3.87 -0.94
C ARG A 57 6.49 -2.85 -2.08
N MET A 58 5.47 -2.01 -2.31
CA MET A 58 5.57 -0.92 -3.29
C MET A 58 6.81 -0.06 -3.03
N VAL A 59 7.05 0.35 -1.79
CA VAL A 59 8.27 1.12 -1.43
C VAL A 59 9.55 0.32 -1.69
N SER A 60 9.59 -0.98 -1.38
CA SER A 60 10.75 -1.82 -1.72
C SER A 60 11.04 -1.88 -3.22
N GLU A 61 10.03 -1.76 -4.08
CA GLU A 61 10.20 -1.87 -5.52
C GLU A 61 10.49 -0.49 -6.16
N ILE A 62 9.64 0.51 -5.93
CA ILE A 62 9.74 1.82 -6.60
C ILE A 62 10.36 2.94 -5.76
N GLY A 63 10.43 2.75 -4.44
CA GLY A 63 11.08 3.68 -3.51
C GLY A 63 10.10 4.69 -2.92
N MET A 64 10.45 5.26 -1.77
CA MET A 64 9.57 6.20 -1.07
C MET A 64 9.24 7.46 -1.90
N VAL A 65 10.20 7.96 -2.68
CA VAL A 65 10.01 9.16 -3.52
C VAL A 65 8.94 8.91 -4.58
N GLU A 66 9.07 7.83 -5.35
CA GLU A 66 8.11 7.50 -6.39
C GLU A 66 6.76 7.07 -5.81
N MET A 67 6.76 6.37 -4.67
CA MET A 67 5.52 6.03 -3.98
C MET A 67 4.72 7.29 -3.61
N ARG A 68 5.39 8.37 -3.17
CA ARG A 68 4.73 9.64 -2.82
C ARG A 68 4.26 10.44 -4.03
N SER A 69 4.97 10.41 -5.16
CA SER A 69 4.55 11.11 -6.38
C SER A 69 3.38 10.41 -7.08
N ARG A 70 3.32 9.07 -7.02
CA ARG A 70 2.35 8.27 -7.77
C ARG A 70 1.12 7.85 -6.99
N THR A 71 1.07 8.07 -5.68
CA THR A 71 -0.05 7.56 -4.87
C THR A 71 -0.63 8.61 -3.95
N SER A 72 -1.93 8.47 -3.69
CA SER A 72 -2.64 9.25 -2.68
C SER A 72 -3.70 8.40 -2.00
N PHE A 73 -4.16 8.84 -0.83
CA PHE A 73 -5.06 8.07 0.03
C PHE A 73 -6.34 8.87 0.25
N ARG A 74 -7.49 8.23 0.05
CA ARG A 74 -8.82 8.80 0.28
C ARG A 74 -9.58 7.97 1.32
N GLY A 75 -10.29 8.64 2.23
CA GLY A 75 -11.12 7.97 3.24
C GLY A 75 -10.34 7.10 4.23
N VAL A 76 -9.02 7.31 4.36
CA VAL A 76 -8.16 6.55 5.28
C VAL A 76 -8.32 7.08 6.70
N ASP A 77 -8.57 6.18 7.64
CA ASP A 77 -8.57 6.52 9.06
C ASP A 77 -7.16 6.92 9.55
N PRO A 78 -6.99 7.92 10.43
CA PRO A 78 -5.68 8.35 10.92
C PRO A 78 -4.82 7.24 11.55
N PHE A 79 -5.44 6.28 12.24
CA PHE A 79 -4.75 5.13 12.82
C PHE A 79 -4.24 4.20 11.71
N TRP A 80 -5.05 3.95 10.68
CA TRP A 80 -4.65 3.15 9.52
C TRP A 80 -3.55 3.83 8.71
N ALA A 81 -3.62 5.15 8.55
CA ALA A 81 -2.56 5.91 7.91
C ALA A 81 -1.21 5.75 8.63
N ARG A 82 -1.23 5.64 9.97
CA ARG A 82 -0.02 5.36 10.77
C ARG A 82 0.51 3.94 10.53
N ILE A 83 -0.37 2.94 10.44
CA ILE A 83 0.01 1.56 10.11
C ILE A 83 0.67 1.50 8.72
N ILE A 84 0.03 2.12 7.72
CA ILE A 84 0.53 2.15 6.35
C ILE A 84 1.89 2.86 6.29
N ARG A 85 2.01 4.03 6.92
CA ARG A 85 3.27 4.77 7.01
C ARG A 85 4.38 3.94 7.66
N SER A 86 4.09 3.29 8.79
CA SER A 86 5.07 2.43 9.47
C SER A 86 5.54 1.27 8.59
N ALA A 87 4.65 0.71 7.76
CA ALA A 87 5.00 -0.34 6.82
C ALA A 87 5.91 0.16 5.69
N MET A 88 5.62 1.34 5.15
CA MET A 88 6.44 2.02 4.15
C MET A 88 7.84 2.37 4.69
N ASP A 89 7.91 3.03 5.84
CA ASP A 89 9.18 3.51 6.43
C ASP A 89 10.13 2.35 6.76
N ARG A 90 9.60 1.24 7.28
CA ARG A 90 10.39 0.03 7.59
C ARG A 90 11.03 -0.59 6.35
N ARG A 91 10.35 -0.51 5.20
CA ARG A 91 10.84 -1.05 3.93
C ARG A 91 11.81 -0.10 3.24
N GLU A 92 11.66 1.21 3.40
CA GLU A 92 12.64 2.20 2.94
C GLU A 92 13.99 2.03 3.66
N SER A 93 13.98 1.99 5.00
CA SER A 93 15.21 1.81 5.79
C SER A 93 15.95 0.51 5.46
N SER A 94 15.20 -0.57 5.18
CA SER A 94 15.78 -1.85 4.74
C SER A 94 16.42 -1.74 3.34
N ARG A 95 15.89 -0.89 2.46
CA ARG A 95 16.39 -0.68 1.10
C ARG A 95 17.67 0.16 1.09
N GLU A 96 17.75 1.19 1.93
CA GLU A 96 18.96 2.00 2.12
C GLU A 96 20.14 1.15 2.61
N THR A 97 19.88 0.17 3.49
CA THR A 97 20.92 -0.73 4.04
C THR A 97 21.53 -1.67 2.99
N VAL A 98 20.81 -1.97 1.90
CA VAL A 98 21.29 -2.86 0.82
C VAL A 98 22.00 -2.08 -0.30
N THR A 99 21.76 -0.77 -0.39
CA THR A 99 22.28 0.09 -1.47
C THR A 99 23.54 0.87 -1.05
N ALA A 100 23.85 0.90 0.25
CA ALA A 100 25.05 1.51 0.83
C ALA A 100 26.21 0.51 0.94
#